data_AF-G0N977-F1
#
_entry.id   AF-G0N977-F1
#
_cell.length_a   1.000
_cell.length_b   1.000
_cell.length_c   1.000
_cell.angle_alpha   90.00
_cell.angle_beta   90.00
_cell.angle_gamma   90.00
#
_symmetry.space_group_name_H-M   'P 1'
#
loop_
_entity.id
_entity.type
_entity.pdbx_description
1 polymer ?
#
loop_
_entity_poly.entity_id
_entity_poly.type
_entity_poly.pdbx_seq_one_letter_code
_entity_poly.pdbx_strand_id
1 'polypeptide(L)'
;MDSEYRIILNVGGVRHETYKHTLKKIPATRLSRLTTNLANYDPVLNEYFFDRHPGVFAQILNYYRTGKLHYPLDVCGPLFEEELKYWGLDSNECEPCCWMTLSGTRDTQDVLKTLDELDIEVDQTEGPELYKRFGWEDDYHNDSLSAWQKLKPRIWRLFDEPNSSRSAQFIAAISVFFLITAIIVFCLKTHPGLRIPELAPFGNFSRNHRSTSSRIHPAQINIDKQNSRPHPTFMVLYRNNL
;
A
#
# COMPACT_ATOMS: atom_id res chain seq x y z
N MET A 1 -10.08 53.77 -23.69
CA MET A 1 -10.73 52.91 -24.69
C MET A 1 -10.49 51.42 -24.44
N ASP A 2 -9.44 51.00 -23.70
CA ASP A 2 -9.20 49.57 -23.42
C ASP A 2 -10.10 48.93 -22.36
N SER A 3 -10.79 49.72 -21.54
CA SER A 3 -11.65 49.25 -20.45
C SER A 3 -12.92 48.53 -20.94
N GLU A 4 -13.42 48.85 -22.14
CA GLU A 4 -14.64 48.27 -22.71
C GLU A 4 -14.46 46.81 -23.18
N TYR A 5 -13.21 46.40 -23.41
CA TYR A 5 -12.84 45.05 -23.83
C TYR A 5 -12.49 44.11 -22.67
N ARG A 6 -12.46 44.64 -21.45
CA ARG A 6 -12.18 43.86 -20.26
C ARG A 6 -13.43 43.14 -19.77
N ILE A 7 -13.20 42.03 -19.10
CA ILE A 7 -14.22 41.18 -18.50
C ILE A 7 -13.76 40.80 -17.10
N ILE A 8 -14.70 40.84 -16.15
CA ILE A 8 -14.47 40.49 -14.76
C ILE A 8 -15.08 39.11 -14.51
N LEU A 9 -14.27 38.20 -13.98
CA LEU A 9 -14.64 36.85 -13.60
C LEU A 9 -14.44 36.72 -12.09
N ASN A 10 -15.52 36.68 -11.34
CA ASN A 10 -15.53 36.45 -9.91
C ASN A 10 -15.59 34.94 -9.65
N VAL A 11 -14.49 34.34 -9.20
CA VAL A 11 -14.39 32.90 -8.94
C VAL A 11 -14.18 32.69 -7.46
N GLY A 12 -15.13 32.03 -6.79
CA GLY A 12 -15.07 31.77 -5.34
C GLY A 12 -14.93 33.04 -4.49
N GLY A 13 -15.42 34.19 -4.99
CA GLY A 13 -15.28 35.50 -4.34
C GLY A 13 -14.04 36.32 -4.76
N VAL A 14 -13.12 35.73 -5.53
CA VAL A 14 -11.91 36.42 -6.02
C VAL A 14 -12.16 36.95 -7.43
N ARG A 15 -11.92 38.25 -7.63
CA ARG A 15 -12.09 38.90 -8.94
C ARG A 15 -10.84 38.75 -9.81
N HIS A 16 -11.02 38.12 -10.96
CA HIS A 16 -10.02 38.01 -12.01
C HIS A 16 -10.42 38.88 -13.19
N GLU A 17 -9.52 39.75 -13.63
CA GLU A 17 -9.73 40.62 -14.79
C GLU A 17 -8.91 40.11 -15.99
N THR A 18 -9.53 40.09 -17.16
CA THR A 18 -8.87 39.73 -18.42
C THR A 18 -9.57 40.40 -19.59
N TYR A 19 -9.12 40.13 -20.82
CA TYR A 19 -9.77 40.63 -22.03
C TYR A 19 -10.68 39.57 -22.66
N LYS A 20 -11.78 40.01 -23.27
CA LYS A 20 -12.71 39.12 -23.99
C LYS A 20 -12.01 38.29 -25.06
N HIS A 21 -11.04 38.86 -25.77
CA HIS A 21 -10.27 38.15 -26.81
C HIS A 21 -9.36 37.05 -26.22
N THR A 22 -8.87 37.19 -24.98
CA THR A 22 -8.05 36.17 -24.32
C THR A 22 -8.84 34.88 -24.14
N LEU A 23 -10.11 34.97 -23.74
CA LEU A 23 -10.99 33.82 -23.56
C LEU A 23 -11.37 33.13 -24.88
N LYS A 24 -11.21 33.82 -26.02
CA LYS A 24 -11.48 33.28 -27.36
C LYS A 24 -10.30 32.52 -27.96
N LYS A 25 -9.09 32.61 -27.37
CA LYS A 25 -7.89 31.90 -27.86
C LYS A 25 -8.05 30.38 -27.85
N ILE A 26 -8.77 29.84 -26.87
CA ILE A 26 -9.04 28.40 -26.74
C ILE A 26 -10.54 28.19 -26.95
N PRO A 27 -10.98 27.84 -28.18
CA PRO A 27 -12.39 27.68 -28.51
C PRO A 27 -12.99 26.44 -27.84
N ALA A 28 -14.31 26.30 -27.90
CA ALA A 28 -15.07 25.17 -27.34
C ALA A 28 -15.01 25.01 -25.81
N THR A 29 -14.32 25.89 -25.10
CA THR A 29 -14.27 25.93 -23.64
C THR A 29 -15.43 26.72 -23.03
N ARG A 30 -15.72 26.54 -21.73
CA ARG A 30 -16.78 27.28 -21.03
C ARG A 30 -16.57 28.80 -21.10
N LEU A 31 -15.34 29.27 -20.87
CA LEU A 31 -15.02 30.69 -20.90
C LEU A 31 -15.10 31.30 -22.31
N SER A 32 -14.82 30.51 -23.35
CA SER A 32 -14.97 30.97 -24.73
C SER A 32 -16.44 31.21 -25.12
N ARG A 33 -17.39 30.60 -24.40
CA ARG A 33 -18.83 30.64 -24.68
C ARG A 33 -19.59 31.62 -23.79
N LEU A 34 -18.89 32.48 -23.03
CA LEU A 34 -19.54 33.48 -22.19
C LEU A 34 -20.38 34.46 -23.00
N THR A 35 -21.62 34.66 -22.57
CA THR A 35 -22.59 35.63 -23.07
C THR A 35 -23.28 36.29 -21.87
N THR A 36 -23.76 37.52 -22.07
CA THR A 36 -24.50 38.28 -21.03
C THR A 36 -25.85 37.66 -20.65
N ASN A 37 -26.32 36.68 -21.42
CA ASN A 37 -27.58 35.97 -21.18
C ASN A 37 -27.41 34.73 -20.28
N LEU A 38 -26.19 34.46 -19.82
CA LEU A 38 -25.93 33.36 -18.87
C LEU A 38 -26.43 33.74 -17.48
N ALA A 39 -26.99 32.76 -16.76
CA ALA A 39 -27.46 32.93 -15.38
C ALA A 39 -26.37 33.39 -14.40
N ASN A 40 -25.10 33.20 -14.76
CA ASN A 40 -23.94 33.55 -13.95
C ASN A 40 -23.48 35.01 -14.11
N TYR A 41 -24.11 35.80 -14.98
CA TYR A 41 -23.75 37.19 -15.22
C TYR A 41 -24.55 38.12 -14.30
N ASP A 42 -23.85 38.94 -13.53
CA ASP A 42 -24.44 40.01 -12.74
C ASP A 42 -24.39 41.33 -13.54
N PRO A 43 -25.55 41.86 -13.98
CA PRO A 43 -25.61 43.09 -14.78
C PRO A 43 -25.31 44.36 -13.95
N VAL A 44 -25.43 44.31 -12.62
CA VAL A 44 -25.18 45.46 -11.74
C VAL A 44 -23.69 45.67 -11.56
N LEU A 45 -22.97 44.58 -11.28
CA LEU A 45 -21.52 44.60 -11.09
C LEU A 45 -20.74 44.41 -12.40
N ASN A 46 -21.43 44.05 -13.49
CA ASN A 46 -20.83 43.72 -14.78
C ASN A 46 -19.74 42.62 -14.67
N GLU A 47 -20.03 41.58 -13.88
CA GLU A 47 -19.11 40.47 -13.62
C GLU A 47 -19.80 39.11 -13.79
N TYR A 48 -19.01 38.07 -14.04
CA TYR A 48 -19.49 36.69 -14.06
C TYR A 48 -19.10 35.99 -12.77
N PHE A 49 -20.05 35.39 -12.07
CA PHE A 49 -19.80 34.66 -10.84
C PHE A 49 -19.71 33.14 -11.07
N PHE A 50 -18.69 32.52 -10.49
CA PHE A 50 -18.49 31.08 -10.48
C PHE A 50 -18.14 30.62 -9.07
N ASP A 51 -18.95 29.74 -8.50
CA ASP A 51 -18.70 29.14 -7.18
C ASP A 51 -17.70 27.97 -7.30
N ARG A 52 -16.44 28.31 -7.64
CA ARG A 52 -15.34 27.36 -7.92
C ARG A 52 -14.04 27.81 -7.24
N HIS A 53 -13.01 26.97 -7.31
CA HIS A 53 -11.75 27.20 -6.60
C HIS A 53 -10.94 28.38 -7.20
N PRO A 54 -10.72 29.49 -6.47
CA PRO A 54 -10.04 30.68 -6.99
C PRO A 54 -8.56 30.47 -7.33
N GLY A 55 -7.83 29.70 -6.50
CA GLY A 55 -6.40 29.42 -6.71
C GLY A 55 -6.12 28.68 -8.03
N VAL A 56 -6.82 27.56 -8.26
CA VAL A 56 -6.78 26.80 -9.50
C VAL A 56 -7.16 27.65 -10.72
N PHE A 57 -8.18 28.51 -10.59
CA PHE A 57 -8.61 29.36 -11.69
C PHE A 57 -7.52 30.31 -12.21
N ALA A 58 -6.60 30.75 -11.35
CA ALA A 58 -5.47 31.57 -11.78
C ALA A 58 -4.59 30.84 -12.82
N GLN A 59 -4.37 29.53 -12.65
CA GLN A 59 -3.60 28.72 -13.61
C GLN A 59 -4.36 28.47 -14.91
N ILE A 60 -5.67 28.21 -14.81
CA ILE A 60 -6.55 28.12 -15.98
C ILE A 60 -6.52 29.42 -16.78
N LEU A 61 -6.65 30.57 -16.12
CA LEU A 61 -6.61 31.87 -16.82
C LEU A 61 -5.23 32.14 -17.46
N ASN A 62 -4.15 31.72 -16.80
CA ASN A 62 -2.82 31.78 -17.39
C ASN A 62 -2.68 30.92 -18.64
N TYR A 63 -3.32 29.74 -18.69
CA TYR A 63 -3.36 28.92 -19.90
C TYR A 63 -3.97 29.69 -21.10
N TYR A 64 -5.08 30.42 -20.92
CA TYR A 64 -5.61 31.28 -21.98
C TYR A 64 -4.66 32.42 -22.38
N ARG A 65 -3.81 32.90 -21.47
CA ARG A 65 -2.85 33.99 -21.76
C ARG A 65 -1.67 33.47 -22.56
N THR A 66 -1.04 32.39 -22.10
CA THR A 66 0.23 31.86 -22.60
C THR A 66 0.07 30.77 -23.67
N GLY A 67 -1.06 30.06 -23.68
CA GLY A 67 -1.26 28.86 -24.48
C GLY A 67 -0.52 27.63 -23.93
N LYS A 68 0.02 27.69 -22.72
CA LYS A 68 0.75 26.59 -22.06
C LYS A 68 0.07 26.18 -20.76
N LEU A 69 -0.30 24.91 -20.66
CA LEU A 69 -0.97 24.36 -19.48
C LEU A 69 0.07 23.75 -18.53
N HIS A 70 0.09 24.22 -17.29
CA HIS A 70 0.98 23.73 -16.23
C HIS A 70 0.16 23.32 -15.01
N TYR A 71 0.57 22.23 -14.35
CA TYR A 71 -0.04 21.79 -13.11
C TYR A 71 0.50 22.59 -11.92
N PRO A 72 -0.37 23.10 -11.04
CA PRO A 72 0.04 23.69 -9.76
C PRO A 72 0.72 22.66 -8.84
N LEU A 73 1.69 23.10 -8.05
CA LEU A 73 2.41 22.26 -7.08
C LEU A 73 1.72 22.22 -5.70
N ASP A 74 0.82 23.17 -5.45
CA ASP A 74 0.11 23.40 -4.20
C ASP A 74 -1.30 22.79 -4.18
N VAL A 75 -1.70 22.11 -5.26
CA VAL A 75 -3.03 21.51 -5.43
C VAL A 75 -2.87 20.06 -5.88
N CYS A 76 -3.70 19.15 -5.38
CA CYS A 76 -3.67 17.75 -5.81
C CYS A 76 -4.12 17.60 -7.28
N GLY A 77 -3.52 16.65 -7.99
CA GLY A 77 -3.82 16.37 -9.41
C GLY A 77 -5.31 16.14 -9.69
N PRO A 78 -6.00 15.26 -8.95
CA PRO A 78 -7.43 14.97 -9.18
C PRO A 78 -8.33 16.21 -9.06
N LEU A 79 -8.08 17.07 -8.07
CA LEU A 79 -8.83 18.33 -7.91
C LEU A 79 -8.61 19.28 -9.09
N PHE A 80 -7.38 19.35 -9.60
CA PHE A 80 -7.09 20.16 -10.79
C PHE A 80 -7.75 19.58 -12.04
N GLU A 81 -7.76 18.27 -12.23
CA GLU A 81 -8.46 17.59 -13.34
C GLU A 81 -9.97 17.84 -13.31
N GLU A 82 -10.61 17.81 -12.13
CA GLU A 82 -12.02 18.16 -11.98
C GLU A 82 -12.32 19.61 -12.40
N GLU A 83 -11.44 20.54 -12.05
CA GLU A 83 -11.55 21.93 -12.49
C GLU A 83 -11.35 22.03 -14.01
N LEU A 84 -10.31 21.42 -14.59
CA LEU A 84 -10.11 21.42 -16.05
C LEU A 84 -11.35 20.89 -16.78
N LYS A 85 -11.92 19.78 -16.32
CA LYS A 85 -13.17 19.22 -16.84
C LYS A 85 -14.34 20.20 -16.72
N TYR A 86 -14.48 20.91 -15.59
CA TYR A 86 -15.52 21.93 -15.41
C TYR A 86 -15.39 23.08 -16.42
N TRP A 87 -14.18 23.56 -16.67
CA TRP A 87 -13.89 24.65 -17.62
C TRP A 87 -13.88 24.19 -19.09
N GLY A 88 -13.92 22.88 -19.32
CA GLY A 88 -13.92 22.26 -20.64
C GLY A 88 -12.55 22.26 -21.30
N LEU A 89 -11.50 22.07 -20.50
CA LEU A 89 -10.11 21.97 -20.93
C LEU A 89 -9.66 20.50 -20.85
N ASP A 90 -8.86 20.07 -21.82
CA ASP A 90 -8.27 18.72 -21.80
C ASP A 90 -7.00 18.71 -20.95
N SER A 91 -6.93 17.77 -20.00
CA SER A 91 -5.75 17.52 -19.15
C SER A 91 -4.54 17.03 -19.93
N ASN A 92 -4.75 16.48 -21.13
CA ASN A 92 -3.68 15.92 -21.96
C ASN A 92 -2.83 16.99 -22.66
N GLU A 93 -3.32 18.24 -22.75
CA GLU A 93 -2.62 19.39 -23.35
C GLU A 93 -1.55 19.99 -22.40
N CYS A 94 -1.20 19.26 -21.34
CA CYS A 94 -0.23 19.70 -20.35
C CYS A 94 1.20 19.70 -20.90
N GLU A 95 1.96 20.73 -20.56
CA GLU A 95 3.36 20.84 -20.94
C GLU A 95 4.22 19.71 -20.33
N PRO A 96 5.27 19.24 -21.02
CA PRO A 96 6.09 18.11 -20.60
C PRO A 96 6.70 18.22 -19.19
N CYS A 97 7.01 19.44 -18.74
CA CYS A 97 7.57 19.67 -17.41
C CYS A 97 6.67 19.21 -16.25
N CYS A 98 5.38 19.04 -16.49
CA CYS A 98 4.40 18.62 -15.48
C CYS A 98 3.99 17.15 -15.62
N TRP A 99 4.43 16.46 -16.67
CA TRP A 99 4.02 15.07 -16.94
C TRP A 99 4.36 14.12 -15.79
N MET A 100 5.52 14.29 -15.15
CA MET A 100 5.91 13.43 -14.02
C MET A 100 4.97 13.59 -12.82
N THR A 101 4.51 14.82 -12.57
CA THR A 101 3.56 15.09 -11.47
C THR A 101 2.20 14.49 -11.83
N LEU A 102 1.75 14.70 -13.07
CA LEU A 102 0.49 14.18 -13.57
C LEU A 102 0.44 12.64 -13.58
N SER A 103 1.46 11.98 -14.13
CA SER A 103 1.54 10.52 -14.19
C SER A 103 1.57 9.93 -12.78
N GLY A 104 2.38 10.48 -11.88
CA GLY A 104 2.45 10.00 -10.49
C GLY A 104 1.10 10.09 -9.76
N THR A 105 0.34 11.17 -9.97
CA THR A 105 -1.00 11.29 -9.38
C THR A 105 -2.00 10.29 -9.96
N ARG A 106 -1.95 10.03 -11.27
CA ARG A 106 -2.84 9.08 -11.95
C ARG A 106 -2.53 7.64 -11.54
N ASP A 107 -1.27 7.26 -11.52
CA ASP A 107 -0.82 5.94 -11.09
C ASP A 107 -1.25 5.67 -9.64
N THR A 108 -1.09 6.66 -8.75
CA THR A 108 -1.52 6.53 -7.35
C THR A 108 -3.03 6.36 -7.25
N GLN A 109 -3.81 7.12 -8.03
CA GLN A 109 -5.26 7.01 -8.05
C GLN A 109 -5.73 5.64 -8.58
N ASP A 110 -5.08 5.10 -9.61
CA ASP A 110 -5.38 3.78 -10.16
C ASP A 110 -5.07 2.68 -9.13
N VAL A 111 -3.96 2.79 -8.40
CA VAL A 111 -3.66 1.87 -7.30
C VAL A 111 -4.69 1.98 -6.18
N LEU A 112 -5.07 3.19 -5.76
CA LEU A 112 -6.10 3.37 -4.73
C LEU A 112 -7.45 2.80 -5.16
N LYS A 113 -7.83 2.96 -6.42
CA LYS A 113 -9.06 2.41 -6.96
C LYS A 113 -9.04 0.89 -7.01
N THR A 114 -7.92 0.29 -7.41
CA THR A 114 -7.79 -1.17 -7.41
C THR A 114 -7.82 -1.75 -6.00
N LEU A 115 -7.25 -1.05 -5.01
CA LEU A 115 -7.39 -1.43 -3.60
C LEU A 115 -8.83 -1.35 -3.10
N ASP A 116 -9.56 -0.29 -3.45
CA ASP A 116 -10.98 -0.11 -3.10
C ASP A 116 -11.87 -1.18 -3.75
N GLU A 117 -11.65 -1.48 -5.04
CA GLU A 117 -12.34 -2.58 -5.74
C GLU A 117 -12.07 -3.93 -5.06
N LEU A 118 -10.83 -4.21 -4.65
CA LEU A 118 -10.49 -5.43 -3.91
C LEU A 118 -11.16 -5.49 -2.52
N ASP A 119 -11.23 -4.38 -1.79
CA ASP A 119 -11.89 -4.32 -0.48
C ASP A 119 -13.40 -4.58 -0.61
N ILE A 120 -14.02 -3.97 -1.62
CA ILE A 120 -15.43 -4.20 -1.96
C ILE A 120 -15.66 -5.67 -2.39
N GLU A 121 -14.76 -6.28 -3.17
CA GLU A 121 -14.86 -7.70 -3.52
C GLU A 121 -14.79 -8.60 -2.29
N VAL A 122 -13.91 -8.28 -1.33
CA VAL A 122 -13.82 -8.99 -0.04
C VAL A 122 -15.11 -8.82 0.75
N ASP A 123 -15.68 -7.63 0.83
CA ASP A 123 -16.95 -7.39 1.55
C ASP A 123 -18.15 -8.04 0.83
N GLN A 124 -18.15 -8.13 -0.50
CA GLN A 124 -19.18 -8.83 -1.28
C GLN A 124 -19.09 -10.37 -1.15
N THR A 125 -17.96 -10.92 -0.69
CA THR A 125 -17.89 -12.35 -0.33
C THR A 125 -18.72 -12.72 0.91
N GLU A 126 -19.46 -11.78 1.50
CA GLU A 126 -20.38 -12.03 2.60
C GLU A 126 -21.77 -12.57 2.18
N GLY A 127 -22.03 -12.74 0.88
CA GLY A 127 -23.36 -13.09 0.34
C GLY A 127 -23.47 -14.37 -0.51
N PRO A 128 -24.59 -14.55 -1.25
CA PRO A 128 -24.81 -15.68 -2.18
C PRO A 128 -23.71 -15.82 -3.26
N GLU A 129 -23.00 -14.73 -3.57
CA GLU A 129 -21.85 -14.70 -4.50
C GLU A 129 -20.64 -15.50 -3.97
N LEU A 130 -20.52 -15.77 -2.67
CA LEU A 130 -19.47 -16.62 -2.10
C LEU A 130 -19.49 -18.03 -2.67
N TYR A 131 -20.69 -18.59 -2.84
CA TYR A 131 -20.90 -19.96 -3.31
C TYR A 131 -20.65 -20.11 -4.81
N LYS A 132 -20.78 -19.01 -5.57
CA LYS A 132 -20.46 -18.94 -7.01
C LYS A 132 -18.98 -19.18 -7.30
N ARG A 133 -18.07 -18.63 -6.48
CA ARG A 133 -16.62 -18.85 -6.60
C ARG A 133 -16.22 -20.33 -6.46
N PHE A 134 -17.00 -21.11 -5.71
CA PHE A 134 -16.78 -22.55 -5.52
C PHE A 134 -17.59 -23.42 -6.49
N GLY A 135 -18.37 -22.83 -7.40
CA GLY A 135 -19.24 -23.56 -8.32
C GLY A 135 -20.44 -24.23 -7.63
N TRP A 136 -20.87 -23.72 -6.48
CA TRP A 136 -21.97 -24.25 -5.66
C TRP A 136 -23.21 -23.36 -5.69
N GLU A 137 -23.37 -22.56 -6.76
CA GLU A 137 -24.50 -21.65 -6.93
C GLU A 137 -25.84 -22.41 -7.02
N ASP A 138 -25.90 -23.47 -7.84
CA ASP A 138 -27.08 -24.32 -7.99
C ASP A 138 -27.46 -25.05 -6.68
N ASP A 139 -26.47 -25.50 -5.91
CA ASP A 139 -26.68 -26.20 -4.63
C ASP A 139 -27.15 -25.26 -3.51
N TYR A 140 -26.72 -23.99 -3.54
CA TYR A 140 -27.20 -22.95 -2.63
C TYR A 140 -28.67 -22.61 -2.91
N HIS A 141 -29.05 -22.47 -4.19
CA HIS A 141 -30.43 -22.16 -4.59
C HIS A 141 -31.40 -23.32 -4.34
N ASN A 142 -30.93 -24.56 -4.39
CA ASN A 142 -31.72 -25.76 -4.11
C ASN A 142 -31.70 -26.18 -2.62
N ASP A 143 -31.04 -25.41 -1.74
CA ASP A 143 -30.79 -25.70 -0.31
C ASP A 143 -30.22 -27.12 -0.05
N SER A 144 -29.50 -27.68 -1.04
CA SER A 144 -28.87 -29.01 -1.00
C SER A 144 -27.44 -28.98 -0.44
N LEU A 145 -26.98 -27.83 0.05
CA LEU A 145 -25.60 -27.64 0.53
C LEU A 145 -25.26 -28.56 1.72
N SER A 146 -24.22 -29.36 1.53
CA SER A 146 -23.61 -30.19 2.57
C SER A 146 -23.03 -29.35 3.71
N ALA A 147 -23.01 -29.90 4.93
CA ALA A 147 -22.43 -29.24 6.10
C ALA A 147 -20.97 -28.81 5.89
N TRP A 148 -20.20 -29.57 5.09
CA TRP A 148 -18.82 -29.21 4.72
C TRP A 148 -18.74 -28.03 3.76
N GLN A 149 -19.66 -27.92 2.79
CA GLN A 149 -19.75 -26.78 1.87
C GLN A 149 -20.12 -25.49 2.61
N LYS A 150 -20.91 -25.58 3.69
CA LYS A 150 -21.21 -24.46 4.60
C LYS A 150 -20.04 -24.15 5.56
N LEU A 151 -19.24 -25.15 5.94
CA LEU A 151 -18.14 -24.99 6.89
C LEU A 151 -16.84 -24.46 6.24
N LYS A 152 -16.52 -24.90 5.01
CA LYS A 152 -15.29 -24.51 4.29
C LYS A 152 -15.10 -22.99 4.18
N PRO A 153 -16.11 -22.18 3.78
CA PRO A 153 -15.93 -20.72 3.67
C PRO A 153 -15.75 -20.06 5.04
N ARG A 154 -16.40 -20.60 6.08
CA ARG A 154 -16.24 -20.12 7.47
C ARG A 154 -14.84 -20.38 8.01
N ILE A 155 -14.26 -21.55 7.73
CA ILE A 155 -12.88 -21.87 8.11
C ILE A 155 -11.90 -20.99 7.33
N TRP A 156 -12.13 -20.77 6.04
CA TRP A 156 -11.26 -19.93 5.22
C TRP A 156 -11.18 -18.49 5.77
N ARG A 157 -12.32 -17.88 6.12
CA ARG A 157 -12.38 -16.57 6.79
C ARG A 157 -11.66 -16.53 8.14
N LEU A 158 -11.76 -17.60 8.93
CA LEU A 158 -11.12 -17.71 10.25
C LEU A 158 -9.60 -17.58 10.17
N PHE A 159 -9.00 -17.97 9.04
CA PHE A 159 -7.56 -17.89 8.80
C PHE A 159 -7.13 -16.63 8.05
N ASP A 160 -7.94 -16.14 7.12
CA ASP A 160 -7.60 -14.95 6.33
C ASP A 160 -7.74 -13.66 7.15
N GLU A 161 -8.75 -13.58 8.02
CA GLU A 161 -9.07 -12.36 8.74
C GLU A 161 -9.14 -12.60 10.26
N PRO A 162 -8.03 -12.38 10.99
CA PRO A 162 -7.93 -12.70 12.41
C PRO A 162 -8.86 -11.85 13.29
N ASN A 163 -9.37 -10.73 12.79
CA ASN A 163 -10.30 -9.84 13.50
C ASN A 163 -11.78 -10.13 13.24
N SER A 164 -12.10 -11.09 12.36
CA SER A 164 -13.49 -11.38 11.95
C SER A 164 -14.39 -11.90 13.10
N SER A 165 -13.81 -12.60 14.08
CA SER A 165 -14.56 -13.14 15.23
C SER A 165 -13.66 -13.35 16.45
N ARG A 166 -14.24 -13.42 17.66
CA ARG A 166 -13.47 -13.72 18.88
C ARG A 166 -12.75 -15.08 18.82
N SER A 167 -13.32 -16.06 18.13
CA SER A 167 -12.67 -17.34 17.86
C SER A 167 -11.50 -17.21 16.88
N ALA A 168 -11.61 -16.36 15.85
CA ALA A 168 -10.52 -16.07 14.91
C ALA A 168 -9.34 -15.43 15.65
N GLN A 169 -9.61 -14.45 16.51
CA GLN A 169 -8.60 -13.75 17.30
C GLN A 169 -7.84 -14.71 18.22
N PHE A 170 -8.53 -15.67 18.83
CA PHE A 170 -7.90 -16.68 19.69
C PHE A 170 -6.98 -17.62 18.90
N ILE A 171 -7.43 -18.10 17.73
CA ILE A 171 -6.63 -18.98 16.86
C ILE A 171 -5.41 -18.26 16.31
N ALA A 172 -5.56 -16.99 15.90
CA ALA A 172 -4.47 -16.14 15.45
C ALA A 172 -3.46 -15.85 16.58
N ALA A 173 -3.92 -15.61 17.81
CA ALA A 173 -3.04 -15.42 18.96
C ALA A 173 -2.21 -16.68 19.25
N ILE A 174 -2.83 -17.86 19.16
CA ILE A 174 -2.13 -19.14 19.35
C ILE A 174 -1.08 -19.37 18.25
N SER A 175 -1.39 -19.10 16.98
CA SER A 175 -0.44 -19.30 15.89
C SER A 175 0.79 -18.39 16.02
N VAL A 176 0.59 -17.12 16.41
CA VAL A 176 1.68 -16.16 16.69
C VAL A 176 2.51 -16.61 17.90
N PHE A 177 1.86 -17.14 18.95
CA PHE A 177 2.57 -17.66 20.12
C PHE A 177 3.52 -18.82 19.77
N PHE A 178 3.06 -19.77 18.96
CA PHE A 178 3.90 -20.89 18.52
C PHE A 178 5.04 -20.43 17.59
N LEU A 179 4.79 -19.43 16.74
CA LEU A 179 5.83 -18.83 15.91
C LEU A 179 6.94 -18.20 16.78
N ILE A 180 6.57 -17.40 17.79
CA ILE A 180 7.52 -16.80 18.73
C ILE A 180 8.31 -17.88 19.47
N THR A 181 7.62 -18.91 19.96
CA THR A 181 8.25 -20.03 20.67
C THR A 181 9.26 -20.76 19.77
N ALA A 182 8.94 -21.00 18.50
CA ALA A 182 9.83 -21.63 17.54
C ALA A 182 11.07 -20.77 17.24
N ILE A 183 10.90 -19.45 17.09
CA ILE A 183 12.00 -18.49 16.90
C ILE A 183 12.92 -18.50 18.13
N ILE A 184 12.35 -18.46 19.35
CA ILE A 184 13.14 -18.53 20.59
C ILE A 184 13.94 -19.83 20.66
N VAL A 185 13.32 -20.98 20.39
CA VAL A 185 14.02 -22.28 20.38
C VAL A 185 15.14 -22.30 19.34
N PHE A 186 14.91 -21.72 18.15
CA PHE A 186 15.93 -21.58 17.11
C PHE A 186 17.09 -20.68 17.56
N CYS A 187 16.81 -19.53 18.18
CA CYS A 187 17.82 -18.63 18.75
C CYS A 187 18.62 -19.30 19.87
N LEU A 188 17.97 -20.07 20.75
CA LEU A 188 18.64 -20.81 21.82
C LEU A 188 19.54 -21.93 21.26
N LYS A 189 19.14 -22.59 20.15
CA LYS A 189 19.95 -23.60 19.44
C LYS A 189 21.20 -22.99 18.81
N THR A 190 21.13 -21.74 18.34
CA THR A 190 22.25 -21.04 17.71
C THR A 190 23.15 -20.32 18.71
N HIS A 191 22.70 -20.09 19.95
CA HIS A 191 23.47 -19.35 20.95
C HIS A 191 24.74 -20.11 21.41
N PRO A 192 25.95 -19.52 21.26
CA PRO A 192 27.22 -20.18 21.55
C PRO A 192 27.49 -20.41 23.05
N GLY A 193 26.70 -19.78 23.94
CA GLY A 193 26.80 -19.97 25.40
C GLY A 193 26.06 -21.20 25.94
N LEU A 194 25.20 -21.85 25.15
CA LEU A 194 24.45 -23.06 25.53
C LEU A 194 25.03 -24.36 24.90
N ARG A 195 26.11 -24.24 24.13
CA ARG A 195 26.86 -25.35 23.55
C ARG A 195 27.89 -25.81 24.57
N ILE A 196 27.69 -27.00 25.14
CA ILE A 196 28.63 -27.59 26.08
C ILE A 196 29.87 -28.02 25.28
N PRO A 197 31.10 -27.62 25.66
CA PRO A 197 32.32 -28.09 25.02
C PRO A 197 32.51 -29.59 25.30
N GLU A 198 32.69 -30.41 24.26
CA GLU A 198 33.11 -31.80 24.45
C GLU A 198 34.59 -31.85 24.86
N LEU A 199 34.88 -32.54 25.96
CA LEU A 199 36.25 -32.91 26.32
C LEU A 199 36.63 -34.16 25.53
N ALA A 200 37.33 -34.01 24.40
CA ALA A 200 37.87 -35.15 23.68
C ALA A 200 39.08 -35.73 24.44
N PRO A 201 39.14 -37.06 24.73
CA PRO A 201 40.38 -37.69 25.13
C PRO A 201 41.26 -37.83 23.89
N PHE A 202 42.48 -37.30 23.95
CA PHE A 202 43.40 -37.23 22.81
C PHE A 202 43.56 -38.60 22.11
N GLY A 203 43.26 -38.59 20.81
CA GLY A 203 43.63 -39.66 19.89
C GLY A 203 45.14 -39.84 19.83
N ASN A 204 45.55 -41.11 19.81
CA ASN A 204 46.88 -41.67 19.62
C ASN A 204 47.92 -40.72 18.99
N PHE A 205 48.68 -40.01 19.81
CA PHE A 205 49.93 -39.43 19.38
C PHE A 205 50.99 -40.54 19.29
N SER A 206 51.51 -40.72 18.09
CA SER A 206 52.49 -41.73 17.68
C SER A 206 53.65 -41.84 18.70
N ARG A 207 53.76 -43.01 19.34
CA ARG A 207 54.79 -43.31 20.34
C ARG A 207 56.07 -43.76 19.62
N ASN A 208 56.84 -42.83 19.08
CA ASN A 208 58.24 -43.10 18.74
C ASN A 208 59.07 -43.08 20.03
N HIS A 209 59.35 -44.26 20.57
CA HIS A 209 60.16 -44.45 21.77
C HIS A 209 61.66 -44.32 21.43
N ARG A 210 62.30 -43.22 21.83
CA ARG A 210 63.73 -43.22 22.16
C ARG A 210 63.96 -42.50 23.50
N SER A 211 64.47 -43.31 24.43
CA SER A 211 65.39 -42.99 25.54
C SER A 211 65.04 -41.88 26.55
N THR A 212 64.86 -42.36 27.80
CA THR A 212 65.48 -41.89 29.06
C THR A 212 65.09 -40.54 29.67
N SER A 213 64.54 -40.66 30.88
CA SER A 213 64.69 -39.82 32.07
C SER A 213 63.90 -38.50 32.18
N SER A 214 62.83 -38.61 32.99
CA SER A 214 62.36 -37.70 34.03
C SER A 214 62.18 -36.21 33.74
N ARG A 215 60.93 -35.84 33.45
CA ARG A 215 60.23 -34.69 34.07
C ARG A 215 58.72 -34.78 33.77
N ILE A 216 57.90 -35.06 34.78
CA ILE A 216 56.44 -35.07 34.67
C ILE A 216 55.96 -33.63 34.77
N HIS A 217 55.62 -33.01 33.64
CA HIS A 217 54.81 -31.79 33.64
C HIS A 217 53.32 -32.18 33.69
N PRO A 218 52.47 -31.51 34.49
CA PRO A 218 51.03 -31.70 34.40
C PRO A 218 50.56 -31.23 33.02
N ALA A 219 49.95 -32.13 32.25
CA ALA A 219 49.39 -31.80 30.95
C ALA A 219 48.23 -30.80 31.13
N GLN A 220 48.31 -29.65 30.45
CA GLN A 220 47.19 -28.71 30.39
C GLN A 220 46.06 -29.30 29.55
N ILE A 221 44.89 -29.48 30.16
CA ILE A 221 43.65 -29.83 29.47
C ILE A 221 43.25 -28.59 28.64
N ASN A 222 43.46 -28.64 27.32
CA ASN A 222 42.94 -27.60 26.43
C ASN A 222 41.50 -27.94 26.03
N ILE A 223 40.60 -26.98 26.24
CA ILE A 223 39.18 -27.06 25.91
C ILE A 223 39.02 -26.69 24.44
N ASP A 224 38.77 -27.66 23.57
CA ASP A 224 38.47 -27.37 22.17
C ASP A 224 36.98 -27.03 22.02
N LYS A 225 36.68 -25.76 21.74
CA LYS A 225 35.32 -25.22 21.67
C LYS A 225 34.65 -25.45 20.30
N GLN A 226 35.34 -26.10 19.35
CA GLN A 226 34.89 -26.10 17.95
C GLN A 226 33.85 -27.18 17.59
N ASN A 227 33.63 -28.21 18.40
CA ASN A 227 32.64 -29.24 18.09
C ASN A 227 31.65 -29.41 19.25
N SER A 228 30.37 -29.12 18.98
CA SER A 228 29.29 -29.21 19.98
C SER A 228 28.12 -29.98 19.39
N ARG A 229 27.87 -31.17 19.95
CA ARG A 229 26.64 -31.93 19.69
C ARG A 229 25.60 -31.60 20.78
N PRO A 230 24.30 -31.64 20.47
CA PRO A 230 23.24 -31.39 21.45
C PRO A 230 23.21 -32.47 22.55
N HIS A 231 22.84 -32.07 23.78
CA HIS A 231 22.88 -32.91 24.99
C HIS A 231 21.89 -34.10 24.93
N PRO A 232 22.27 -35.31 25.37
CA PRO A 232 21.46 -36.53 25.21
C PRO A 232 20.13 -36.53 25.98
N THR A 233 19.97 -35.76 27.06
CA THR A 233 18.65 -35.64 27.73
C THR A 233 17.61 -34.92 26.88
N PHE A 234 18.02 -34.12 25.88
CA PHE A 234 17.09 -33.45 24.96
C PHE A 234 16.46 -34.43 23.95
N MET A 235 17.06 -35.60 23.72
CA MET A 235 16.53 -36.66 22.85
C MET A 235 15.56 -37.61 23.58
N VAL A 236 15.49 -37.58 24.91
CA VAL A 236 14.63 -38.48 25.69
C VAL A 236 13.14 -38.12 25.53
N LEU A 237 12.81 -36.86 25.21
CA LEU A 237 11.43 -36.45 24.96
C LEU A 237 10.87 -36.87 23.59
N TYR A 238 11.71 -37.35 22.68
CA TYR A 238 11.29 -37.76 21.33
C TYR A 238 11.30 -39.29 21.09
N ARG A 239 11.55 -40.11 22.12
CA ARG A 239 11.61 -41.58 22.00
C ARG A 239 10.51 -42.33 22.77
N ASN A 240 9.48 -41.64 23.25
CA ASN A 240 8.34 -42.28 23.93
C ASN A 240 6.99 -42.14 23.18
N ASN A 241 7.01 -41.89 21.87
CA ASN A 241 5.81 -41.96 21.02
C ASN A 241 6.14 -42.58 19.64
N LEU A 242 6.65 -43.81 19.67
CA LEU A 242 6.59 -44.78 18.58
C LEU A 242 6.44 -46.17 19.20
#